data_AF-A0A967GWH1-F1
#
_entry.id   AF-A0A967GWH1-F1
#
_cell.length_a   1.000
_cell.length_b   1.000
_cell.length_c   1.000
_cell.angle_alpha   90.00
_cell.angle_beta   90.00
_cell.angle_gamma   90.00
#
_symmetry.space_group_name_H-M   'P 1'
#
loop_
_entity.id
_entity.type
_entity.pdbx_description
1 polymer ?
#
loop_
_entity_poly.entity_id
_entity_poly.type
_entity_poly.pdbx_seq_one_letter_code
_entity_poly.pdbx_strand_id
1 'polypeptide(L)' 'MSEFPLSASECQALLAGHPAGIVLCDARDQVLWANESFCELLGTAPDAVVGTAL' A
#
# COMPACT_ATOMS: atom_id res chain seq x y z
N MET A 1 -20.01 -1.71 18.15
CA MET A 1 -19.06 -1.49 17.05
C MET A 1 -19.82 -1.82 15.79
N SER A 2 -20.18 -0.82 14.99
CA SER A 2 -20.75 -1.04 13.66
C SER A 2 -19.73 -1.81 12.82
N GLU A 3 -20.16 -2.90 12.18
CA GLU A 3 -19.34 -3.61 11.21
C GLU A 3 -18.92 -2.64 10.11
N PHE A 4 -17.63 -2.63 9.79
CA PHE A 4 -17.11 -1.79 8.71
C PHE A 4 -17.72 -2.30 7.39
N PRO A 5 -18.45 -1.48 6.63
CA PRO A 5 -19.35 -1.96 5.57
C PRO A 5 -18.61 -2.41 4.29
N LEU A 6 -17.28 -2.43 4.28
CA LEU A 6 -16.47 -2.69 3.11
C LEU A 6 -15.81 -4.07 3.17
N SER A 7 -15.85 -4.76 2.04
CA SER A 7 -15.06 -5.95 1.75
C SER A 7 -13.57 -5.63 1.66
N ALA A 8 -12.74 -6.67 1.76
CA ALA A 8 -11.29 -6.53 1.59
C ALA A 8 -10.90 -5.93 0.24
N SER A 9 -11.61 -6.28 -0.84
CA SER A 9 -11.38 -5.71 -2.18
C SER A 9 -11.75 -4.24 -2.28
N GLU A 10 -12.81 -3.80 -1.60
CA GLU A 10 -13.20 -2.39 -1.57
C GLU A 10 -12.18 -1.56 -0.76
N CYS A 11 -11.72 -2.09 0.37
CA CYS A 11 -10.61 -1.50 1.11
C CYS A 11 -9.36 -1.37 0.23
N GLN A 12 -9.00 -2.43 -0.50
CA GLN A 12 -7.85 -2.40 -1.40
C GLN A 12 -7.98 -1.32 -2.48
N ALA A 13 -9.16 -1.18 -3.09
CA ALA A 13 -9.42 -0.15 -4.09
C ALA A 13 -9.29 1.27 -3.51
N LEU A 14 -9.82 1.49 -2.29
CA LEU A 14 -9.70 2.78 -1.61
C LEU A 14 -8.25 3.13 -1.26
N LEU A 15 -7.48 2.17 -0.76
CA LEU A 15 -6.05 2.38 -0.43
C LEU A 15 -5.23 2.61 -1.70
N ALA A 16 -5.52 1.88 -2.78
CA ALA A 16 -4.84 2.04 -4.06
C ALA A 16 -5.06 3.43 -4.68
N GLY A 17 -6.27 3.97 -4.58
CA GLY A 17 -6.62 5.31 -5.10
C GLY A 17 -6.37 6.48 -4.15
N HIS A 18 -5.87 6.24 -2.93
CA HIS A 18 -5.65 7.31 -1.96
C HIS A 18 -4.42 8.15 -2.36
N PRO A 19 -4.50 9.50 -2.37
CA PRO A 19 -3.40 10.38 -2.78
C PRO A 19 -2.19 10.41 -1.82
N ALA A 20 -2.24 9.64 -0.74
CA ALA A 20 -1.14 9.56 0.23
C ALA A 20 -0.32 8.33 -0.11
N GLY A 21 0.99 8.39 0.10
CA GLY A 21 1.83 7.21 -0.01
C GLY A 21 1.45 6.19 1.07
N ILE A 22 0.94 5.03 0.64
CA ILE A 22 0.58 3.93 1.53
C ILE A 22 1.45 2.73 1.19
N VAL A 23 2.09 2.17 2.21
CA VAL A 23 2.91 0.97 2.14
C VAL A 23 2.46 -0.01 3.20
N LEU A 24 2.41 -1.29 2.82
CA LEU A 24 2.17 -2.42 3.72
C LEU A 24 3.48 -3.20 3.86
N CYS A 25 3.94 -3.39 5.09
CA CYS A 25 5.15 -4.15 5.39
C CYS A 25 4.83 -5.36 6.27
N ASP A 26 5.70 -6.37 6.22
CA ASP A 26 5.69 -7.47 7.19
C ASP A 26 6.33 -7.05 8.53
N ALA A 27 6.40 -8.00 9.48
CA ALA A 27 7.00 -7.75 10.81
C ALA A 27 8.53 -7.54 10.79
N ARG A 28 9.18 -7.61 9.62
CA ARG A 28 10.61 -7.39 9.39
C ARG A 28 10.87 -6.18 8.48
N ASP A 29 9.89 -5.29 8.39
CA ASP A 29 9.91 -4.09 7.54
C ASP A 29 10.14 -4.38 6.04
N GLN A 30 9.82 -5.60 5.58
CA GLN A 30 9.84 -5.91 4.16
C GLN A 30 8.54 -5.45 3.52
N VAL A 31 8.65 -4.66 2.45
CA VAL A 31 7.48 -4.15 1.72
C VAL A 31 6.77 -5.31 1.03
N LEU A 32 5.50 -5.50 1.39
CA LEU A 32 4.59 -6.47 0.78
C LEU A 32 3.77 -5.86 -0.37
N TRP A 33 3.45 -4.57 -0.25
CA TRP A 33 2.67 -3.82 -1.23
C TRP A 33 2.84 -2.31 -1.02
N ALA A 34 2.81 -1.54 -2.09
CA ALA A 34 2.75 -0.08 -2.05
C ALA A 34 1.75 0.42 -3.09
N ASN A 35 1.05 1.51 -2.79
CA ASN A 35 0.20 2.16 -3.79
C ASN A 35 1.03 3.00 -4.77
N GLU A 36 0.38 3.44 -5.85
CA GLU A 36 1.02 4.27 -6.88
C GLU A 36 1.56 5.58 -6.29
N SER A 37 0.79 6.26 -5.44
CA SER A 37 1.22 7.51 -4.79
C SER A 37 2.49 7.35 -3.95
N PHE A 38 2.70 6.21 -3.28
CA PHE A 38 3.94 5.94 -2.56
C PHE A 38 5.13 5.85 -3.52
N CYS A 39 4.94 5.13 -4.64
CA CYS A 39 5.96 4.94 -5.65
C CYS A 39 6.34 6.27 -6.33
N GLU A 40 5.35 7.11 -6.62
CA GLU A 40 5.55 8.45 -7.17
C GLU A 40 6.32 9.36 -6.21
N LEU A 41 5.98 9.34 -4.91
CA LEU A 41 6.65 10.14 -3.88
C LEU A 41 8.14 9.81 -3.75
N LEU A 42 8.51 8.54 -3.93
CA LEU A 42 9.89 8.08 -3.86
C LEU A 42 10.61 8.06 -5.22
N GLY A 43 9.89 8.29 -6.32
CA GLY A 43 10.45 8.20 -7.67
C GLY A 43 10.85 6.79 -8.07
N THR A 44 10.19 5.77 -7.53
CA THR A 44 10.48 4.34 -7.75
C THR A 44 9.39 3.67 -8.58
N ALA A 45 9.73 2.65 -9.37
CA ALA A 45 8.73 1.82 -10.03
C ALA A 45 8.04 0.90 -9.00
N PRO A 46 6.73 0.61 -9.13
CA PRO A 46 6.00 -0.26 -8.19
C PRO A 46 6.66 -1.63 -7.96
N ASP A 47 7.16 -2.25 -9.04
CA ASP A 47 7.81 -3.55 -9.00
C ASP A 47 9.18 -3.52 -8.28
N ALA A 48 9.79 -2.34 -8.12
CA ALA A 48 11.10 -2.18 -7.51
C ALA A 48 11.03 -2.07 -5.97
N VAL A 49 9.85 -1.83 -5.40
CA VAL A 49 9.67 -1.60 -3.97
C VAL A 49 9.31 -2.89 -3.24
N VAL A 50 8.54 -3.78 -3.87
CA VAL A 50 8.11 -5.02 -3.22
C VAL A 50 9.32 -5.93 -2.92
N GLY A 51 9.43 -6.36 -1.67
CA GLY A 51 10.55 -7.17 -1.18
C GLY A 51 11.80 -6.39 -0.80
N THR A 52 11.76 -5.05 -0.82
CA THR A 52 12.82 -4.23 -0.23
C THR A 52 12.52 -3.95 1.25
N ALA A 53 13.57 -3.64 2.02
CA ALA A 53 13.39 -3.02 3.32
C ALA A 53 12.90 -1.58 3.15
N LEU A 54 11.97 -1.16 4.00
CA LEU A 54 11.54 0.24 4.11
C LEU A 54 12.59 1.11 4.81
#